data_AF-A0A4U1WKE1-F1
#
_entry.id   AF-A0A4U1WKE1-F1
#
_cell.length_a   1.000
_cell.length_b   1.000
_cell.length_c   1.000
_cell.angle_alpha   90.00
_cell.angle_beta   90.00
_cell.angle_gamma   90.00
#
_symmetry.space_group_name_H-M   'P 1'
#
loop_
_entity.id
_entity.type
_entity.pdbx_description
1 polymer ?
#
loop_
_entity_poly.entity_id
_entity_poly.type
_entity_poly.pdbx_seq_one_letter_code
_entity_poly.pdbx_strand_id
1 'polypeptide(L)'
;MRKQYRIDNNIYQYISQPEVTDFTVVGVRDWVLECSSMYGNKNNARLFVARQLDALEKAGLIVCKGAGRKKAFFRSERFFEAKFKSIAKQKRNKKINESPFPQQTSIFIELQNEKASIEAELAITLAEVDEYKVLMARSSDLNKLLKKSYLEATQKAAALMAKLNVWTRTMKLIRLDESTLC
;
A
#
# COMPACT_ATOMS: atom_id res chain seq x y z
N MET A 1 -18.22 -27.32 6.83
CA MET A 1 -17.15 -26.38 6.38
C MET A 1 -17.54 -24.96 6.78
N ARG A 2 -16.71 -24.21 7.52
CA ARG A 2 -17.03 -22.82 7.89
C ARG A 2 -16.84 -21.92 6.66
N LYS A 3 -17.87 -21.18 6.25
CA LYS A 3 -17.85 -20.30 5.07
C LYS A 3 -16.92 -19.11 5.36
N GLN A 4 -15.95 -18.89 4.48
CA GLN A 4 -15.00 -17.77 4.59
C GLN A 4 -15.47 -16.60 3.73
N TYR A 5 -15.62 -15.41 4.33
CA TYR A 5 -16.14 -14.23 3.65
C TYR A 5 -15.02 -13.29 3.24
N ARG A 6 -15.06 -12.79 2.00
CA ARG A 6 -14.04 -11.90 1.45
C ARG A 6 -14.49 -10.45 1.65
N ILE A 7 -13.64 -9.62 2.24
CA ILE A 7 -13.90 -8.20 2.49
C ILE A 7 -12.62 -7.39 2.30
N ASP A 8 -12.74 -6.14 1.87
CA ASP A 8 -11.58 -5.26 1.77
C ASP A 8 -11.02 -4.90 3.15
N ASN A 9 -9.69 -4.80 3.29
CA ASN A 9 -9.06 -4.56 4.59
C ASN A 9 -9.49 -3.24 5.22
N ASN A 10 -9.54 -2.16 4.44
CA ASN A 10 -9.86 -0.84 4.96
C ASN A 10 -11.33 -0.77 5.36
N ILE A 11 -12.20 -1.44 4.59
CA ILE A 11 -13.62 -1.57 4.94
C ILE A 11 -13.78 -2.39 6.22
N TYR A 12 -13.11 -3.53 6.33
CA TYR A 12 -13.17 -4.40 7.51
C TYR A 12 -12.69 -3.67 8.77
N GLN A 13 -11.58 -2.95 8.68
CA GLN A 13 -11.01 -2.20 9.80
C GLN A 13 -12.01 -1.17 10.34
N TYR A 14 -12.68 -0.43 9.45
CA TYR A 14 -13.67 0.57 9.86
C TYR A 14 -14.90 -0.07 10.53
N ILE A 15 -15.52 -1.06 9.88
CA ILE A 15 -16.77 -1.64 10.40
C ILE A 15 -16.55 -2.54 11.62
N SER A 16 -15.32 -2.98 11.87
CA SER A 16 -14.98 -3.82 13.04
C SER A 16 -14.64 -3.00 14.29
N GLN A 17 -14.49 -1.68 14.18
CA GLN A 17 -14.20 -0.83 15.34
C GLN A 17 -15.30 -0.96 16.40
N PRO A 18 -14.95 -1.09 17.69
CA PRO A 18 -15.95 -1.18 18.76
C PRO A 18 -16.84 0.06 18.82
N GLU A 19 -16.25 1.23 18.58
CA GLU A 19 -16.88 2.56 18.64
C GLU A 19 -17.93 2.78 17.54
N VAL A 20 -17.80 2.10 16.40
CA VAL A 20 -18.69 2.26 15.24
C VAL A 20 -19.94 1.40 15.43
N THR A 21 -20.98 1.96 16.04
CA THR A 21 -22.24 1.23 16.29
C THR A 21 -23.04 1.03 15.01
N ASP A 22 -23.08 2.05 14.16
CA ASP A 22 -23.70 2.05 12.83
C ASP A 22 -22.78 2.71 11.81
N PHE A 23 -22.96 2.34 10.55
CA PHE A 23 -22.14 2.90 9.47
C PHE A 23 -22.94 3.08 8.19
N THR A 24 -22.51 4.05 7.39
CA THR A 24 -23.11 4.36 6.08
C THR A 24 -22.11 4.13 4.97
N VAL A 25 -22.59 3.93 3.73
CA VAL A 25 -21.73 3.87 2.53
C VAL A 25 -20.82 5.09 2.44
N VAL A 26 -21.32 6.26 2.87
CA VAL A 26 -20.58 7.52 2.83
C VAL A 26 -19.45 7.52 3.85
N GLY A 27 -19.72 7.17 5.11
CA GLY A 27 -18.69 7.13 6.16
C GLY A 27 -17.58 6.12 5.83
N VAL A 28 -17.96 4.91 5.41
CA VAL A 28 -16.99 3.89 5.00
C VAL A 28 -16.17 4.34 3.79
N ARG A 29 -16.78 5.01 2.80
CA ARG A 29 -16.06 5.55 1.64
C ARG A 29 -15.02 6.59 2.05
N ASP A 30 -15.40 7.52 2.91
CA ASP A 30 -14.52 8.62 3.31
C ASP A 30 -13.31 8.08 4.08
N TRP A 31 -13.52 7.12 4.99
CA TRP A 31 -12.45 6.36 5.64
C TRP A 31 -11.54 5.65 4.62
N VAL A 32 -12.12 4.90 3.69
CA VAL A 32 -11.36 4.12 2.70
C VAL A 32 -10.51 5.02 1.80
N LEU A 33 -10.98 6.24 1.48
CA LEU A 33 -10.24 7.23 0.71
C LEU A 33 -9.10 7.88 1.52
N GLU A 34 -9.30 8.07 2.82
CA GLU A 34 -8.25 8.56 3.73
C GLU A 34 -7.13 7.53 3.90
N CYS A 35 -7.47 6.26 4.06
CA CYS A 35 -6.49 5.18 4.20
C CYS A 35 -5.79 4.81 2.88
N SER A 36 -6.33 5.18 1.72
CA SER A 36 -5.79 4.69 0.44
C SER A 36 -6.21 5.53 -0.78
N SER A 37 -5.22 5.96 -1.57
CA SER A 37 -5.42 6.59 -2.88
C SER A 37 -5.78 5.60 -4.01
N MET A 38 -5.94 4.31 -3.71
CA MET A 38 -6.10 3.23 -4.72
C MET A 38 -7.49 3.19 -5.37
N TYR A 39 -8.40 4.05 -4.95
CA TYR A 39 -9.77 4.10 -5.46
C TYR A 39 -9.95 5.10 -6.60
N GLY A 40 -8.94 5.92 -6.86
CA GLY A 40 -8.91 6.89 -7.97
C GLY A 40 -9.83 8.07 -7.71
N ASN A 41 -11.15 7.87 -7.85
CA ASN A 41 -12.14 8.92 -7.65
C ASN A 41 -13.21 8.52 -6.62
N LYS A 42 -13.90 9.52 -6.08
CA LYS A 42 -14.92 9.37 -5.03
C LYS A 42 -16.10 8.47 -5.45
N ASN A 43 -16.44 8.48 -6.74
CA ASN A 43 -17.55 7.68 -7.27
C ASN A 43 -17.19 6.19 -7.36
N ASN A 44 -15.98 5.86 -7.80
CA ASN A 44 -15.45 4.50 -7.85
C ASN A 44 -15.30 3.92 -6.44
N ALA A 45 -14.81 4.72 -5.50
CA ALA A 45 -14.76 4.33 -4.08
C ALA A 45 -16.16 4.03 -3.53
N ARG A 46 -17.13 4.92 -3.80
CA ARG A 46 -18.53 4.75 -3.37
C ARG A 46 -19.15 3.46 -3.94
N LEU A 47 -18.98 3.21 -5.23
CA LEU A 47 -19.53 2.03 -5.89
C LEU A 47 -18.90 0.74 -5.35
N PHE A 48 -17.60 0.76 -5.09
CA PHE A 48 -16.88 -0.37 -4.51
C PHE A 48 -17.37 -0.69 -3.09
N VAL A 49 -17.45 0.33 -2.22
CA VAL A 49 -17.98 0.18 -0.86
C VAL A 49 -19.42 -0.33 -0.88
N ALA A 50 -20.28 0.26 -1.73
CA ALA A 50 -21.67 -0.17 -1.83
C ALA A 50 -21.81 -1.66 -2.21
N ARG A 51 -20.99 -2.14 -3.15
CA ARG A 51 -20.97 -3.56 -3.54
C ARG A 51 -20.50 -4.48 -2.42
N GLN A 52 -19.48 -4.07 -1.66
CA GLN A 52 -18.98 -4.85 -0.53
C GLN A 52 -20.01 -4.92 0.59
N LEU A 53 -20.65 -3.81 0.94
CA LEU A 53 -21.72 -3.80 1.94
C LEU A 53 -22.94 -4.61 1.50
N ASP A 54 -23.35 -4.52 0.23
CA ASP A 54 -24.44 -5.35 -0.32
C ASP A 54 -24.11 -6.85 -0.25
N ALA A 55 -22.86 -7.25 -0.51
CA ALA A 55 -22.44 -8.64 -0.39
C ALA A 55 -22.48 -9.14 1.07
N LEU A 56 -22.08 -8.31 2.03
CA LEU A 56 -22.17 -8.63 3.46
C LEU A 56 -23.62 -8.70 3.95
N GLU A 57 -24.47 -7.79 3.45
CA GLU A 57 -25.91 -7.76 3.76
C GLU A 57 -26.58 -9.04 3.25
N LYS A 58 -26.32 -9.43 2.00
CA LYS A 58 -26.80 -10.69 1.41
C LYS A 58 -26.27 -11.94 2.12
N ALA A 59 -25.08 -11.86 2.71
CA ALA A 59 -24.51 -12.92 3.53
C ALA A 59 -25.10 -12.98 4.95
N GLY A 60 -25.94 -12.01 5.35
CA GLY A 60 -26.51 -11.91 6.69
C GLY A 60 -25.51 -11.47 7.76
N LEU A 61 -24.37 -10.91 7.36
CA LEU A 61 -23.31 -10.44 8.26
C LEU A 61 -23.55 -9.02 8.75
N ILE A 62 -24.27 -8.23 7.96
CA ILE A 62 -24.71 -6.90 8.37
C ILE A 62 -26.19 -6.77 8.08
N VAL A 63 -26.88 -5.94 8.85
CA VAL A 63 -28.30 -5.65 8.70
C VAL A 63 -28.44 -4.19 8.32
N CYS A 64 -29.21 -3.91 7.28
CA CYS A 64 -29.61 -2.56 6.94
C CYS A 64 -30.85 -2.14 7.73
N LYS A 65 -30.87 -0.92 8.25
CA LYS A 65 -32.09 -0.21 8.65
C LYS A 65 -32.23 1.09 7.87
N GLY A 66 -33.48 1.47 7.62
CA GLY A 66 -33.83 2.68 6.86
C GLY A 66 -33.76 2.50 5.35
N ALA A 67 -34.10 3.57 4.62
CA ALA A 67 -34.15 3.59 3.16
C ALA A 67 -33.50 4.85 2.59
N GLY A 68 -32.99 4.76 1.36
CA GLY A 68 -32.41 5.89 0.63
C GLY A 68 -31.22 6.52 1.37
N ARG A 69 -31.32 7.83 1.65
CA ARG A 69 -30.26 8.60 2.35
C ARG A 69 -30.14 8.26 3.84
N LYS A 70 -31.17 7.66 4.43
CA LYS A 70 -31.18 7.21 5.83
C LYS A 70 -30.75 5.74 5.96
N LYS A 71 -30.21 5.14 4.89
CA LYS A 71 -29.72 3.74 4.90
C LYS A 71 -28.46 3.64 5.77
N ALA A 72 -28.59 2.97 6.91
CA ALA A 72 -27.48 2.68 7.81
C ALA A 72 -27.36 1.16 8.00
N PHE A 73 -26.14 0.70 8.20
CA PHE A 73 -25.79 -0.70 8.36
C PHE A 73 -25.30 -0.95 9.78
N PHE A 74 -25.66 -2.13 10.30
CA PHE A 74 -25.32 -2.59 11.63
C PHE A 74 -24.69 -3.97 11.53
N ARG A 75 -23.73 -4.27 12.40
CA ARG A 75 -23.17 -5.63 12.52
C ARG A 75 -24.24 -6.59 13.04
N SER A 76 -24.34 -7.78 12.47
CA SER A 76 -25.15 -8.86 13.06
C SER A 76 -24.32 -9.72 14.01
N GLU A 77 -24.96 -10.56 14.82
CA GLU A 77 -24.24 -11.54 15.67
C GLU A 77 -23.34 -12.46 14.81
N ARG A 78 -23.82 -12.82 13.62
CA ARG A 78 -23.06 -13.62 12.65
C ARG A 78 -21.80 -12.93 12.14
N PHE A 79 -21.72 -11.59 12.21
CA PHE A 79 -20.50 -10.86 11.91
C PHE A 79 -19.36 -11.29 12.83
N PHE A 80 -19.62 -11.37 14.13
CA PHE A 80 -18.60 -11.66 15.13
C PHE A 80 -18.14 -13.12 15.09
N GLU A 81 -19.01 -14.03 14.63
CA GLU A 81 -18.69 -15.44 14.44
C GLU A 81 -18.04 -15.76 13.07
N ALA A 82 -18.15 -14.83 12.12
CA ALA A 82 -17.69 -15.04 10.75
C ALA A 82 -16.16 -14.98 10.64
N LYS A 83 -15.59 -15.92 9.87
CA LYS A 83 -14.19 -15.85 9.45
C LYS A 83 -14.07 -14.98 8.21
N PHE A 84 -13.48 -13.81 8.36
CA PHE A 84 -13.17 -12.91 7.25
C PHE A 84 -11.80 -13.23 6.66
N LYS A 85 -11.71 -13.18 5.33
CA LYS A 85 -10.48 -13.07 4.57
C LYS A 85 -10.37 -11.64 4.09
N SER A 86 -9.49 -10.88 4.71
CA SER A 86 -9.17 -9.52 4.30
C SER A 86 -8.45 -9.54 2.95
N ILE A 87 -8.92 -8.73 2.00
CA ILE A 87 -8.34 -8.58 0.66
C ILE A 87 -7.95 -7.12 0.51
N ALA A 88 -6.67 -6.80 0.40
CA ALA A 88 -6.28 -5.46 -0.04
C ALA A 88 -6.63 -5.31 -1.52
N LYS A 89 -7.29 -4.21 -1.91
CA LYS A 89 -7.43 -3.84 -3.32
C LYS A 89 -6.05 -3.57 -3.93
N GLN A 90 -5.40 -4.60 -4.44
CA GLN A 90 -4.14 -4.45 -5.19
C GLN A 90 -4.40 -3.65 -6.47
N LYS A 91 -3.50 -2.72 -6.82
CA LYS A 91 -3.43 -2.21 -8.21
C LYS A 91 -3.40 -3.43 -9.12
N ARG A 92 -4.16 -3.42 -10.23
CA ARG A 92 -4.16 -4.47 -11.26
C ARG A 92 -2.75 -4.63 -11.83
N ASN A 93 -1.87 -5.28 -11.11
CA ASN A 93 -0.61 -5.83 -11.57
C ASN A 93 -0.70 -7.33 -11.27
N LYS A 94 -0.47 -8.10 -12.33
CA LYS A 94 -0.52 -9.56 -12.44
C LYS A 94 -0.45 -10.35 -11.12
N LYS A 95 -1.45 -11.23 -10.97
CA LYS A 95 -1.47 -12.48 -10.18
C LYS A 95 -0.11 -12.89 -9.60
N ILE A 96 0.01 -12.88 -8.27
CA ILE A 96 0.79 -13.89 -7.55
C ILE A 96 -0.09 -14.37 -6.40
N ASN A 97 -0.30 -15.69 -6.36
CA ASN A 97 -1.10 -16.37 -5.36
C ASN A 97 -0.31 -16.43 -4.05
N GLU A 98 -0.72 -15.74 -3.00
CA GLU A 98 -0.21 -16.03 -1.66
C GLU A 98 -1.34 -16.10 -0.63
N SER A 99 -1.23 -17.12 0.21
CA SER A 99 -2.20 -17.58 1.21
C SER A 99 -1.96 -16.88 2.57
N PRO A 100 -2.87 -17.02 3.57
CA PRO A 100 -3.03 -16.05 4.64
C PRO A 100 -2.28 -16.37 5.95
N PHE A 101 -1.41 -15.42 6.37
CA PHE A 101 -0.97 -15.06 7.75
C PHE A 101 -0.18 -16.12 8.58
N PRO A 102 0.82 -15.73 9.40
CA PRO A 102 0.83 -14.60 10.33
C PRO A 102 2.02 -13.63 10.13
N GLN A 103 2.05 -12.59 10.98
CA GLN A 103 3.06 -11.53 11.07
C GLN A 103 4.48 -12.06 11.30
N GLN A 104 5.08 -12.60 10.26
CA GLN A 104 6.47 -12.38 9.93
C GLN A 104 6.36 -11.68 8.58
N THR A 105 6.52 -10.36 8.55
CA THR A 105 7.04 -9.75 7.33
C THR A 105 8.28 -10.56 7.02
N SER A 106 8.24 -11.39 5.98
CA SER A 106 9.41 -12.17 5.63
C SER A 106 10.53 -11.15 5.49
N ILE A 107 11.69 -11.42 6.10
CA ILE A 107 12.86 -10.52 6.03
C ILE A 107 13.08 -10.07 4.58
N PHE A 108 12.74 -10.94 3.63
CA PHE A 108 12.63 -10.67 2.21
C PHE A 108 11.69 -9.51 1.80
N ILE A 109 10.44 -9.43 2.30
CA ILE A 109 9.50 -8.32 2.04
C ILE A 109 10.03 -7.02 2.65
N GLU A 110 10.61 -7.05 3.85
CA GLU A 110 11.22 -5.87 4.48
C GLU A 110 12.39 -5.35 3.63
N LEU A 111 13.31 -6.25 3.27
CA LEU A 111 14.44 -5.94 2.38
C LEU A 111 13.97 -5.45 1.01
N GLN A 112 12.84 -5.95 0.49
CA GLN A 112 12.27 -5.48 -0.76
C GLN A 112 11.76 -4.04 -0.65
N ASN A 113 11.10 -3.69 0.45
CA ASN A 113 10.62 -2.34 0.71
C ASN A 113 11.79 -1.37 0.91
N GLU A 114 12.81 -1.77 1.68
CA GLU A 114 14.03 -0.98 1.84
C GLU A 114 14.75 -0.74 0.51
N LYS A 115 14.88 -1.80 -0.31
CA LYS A 115 15.46 -1.69 -1.64
C LYS A 115 14.70 -0.68 -2.50
N ALA A 116 13.37 -0.73 -2.51
CA ALA A 116 12.54 0.22 -3.26
C ALA A 116 12.74 1.67 -2.77
N SER A 117 12.91 1.87 -1.45
CA SER A 117 13.23 3.19 -0.90
C SER A 117 14.58 3.71 -1.37
N ILE A 118 15.61 2.85 -1.42
CA ILE A 118 16.94 3.22 -1.91
C ILE A 118 16.89 3.58 -3.40
N GLU A 119 16.14 2.82 -4.21
CA GLU A 119 15.95 3.11 -5.65
C GLU A 119 15.27 4.47 -5.86
N ALA A 120 14.25 4.79 -5.06
CA ALA A 120 13.57 6.08 -5.12
C ALA A 120 14.51 7.24 -4.73
N GLU A 121 15.27 7.11 -3.65
CA GLU A 121 16.23 8.14 -3.23
C GLU A 121 17.36 8.33 -4.24
N LEU A 122 17.84 7.24 -4.85
CA LEU A 122 18.85 7.29 -5.91
C LEU A 122 18.32 8.05 -7.14
N ALA A 123 17.07 7.79 -7.55
CA ALA A 123 16.46 8.48 -8.68
C ALA A 123 16.35 10.00 -8.45
N ILE A 124 15.95 10.41 -7.24
CA ILE A 124 15.90 11.82 -6.85
C ILE A 124 17.31 12.43 -6.89
N THR A 125 18.28 11.77 -6.27
CA THR A 125 19.66 12.28 -6.20
C THR A 125 20.30 12.41 -7.59
N LEU A 126 20.01 11.49 -8.52
CA LEU A 126 20.46 11.60 -9.91
C LEU A 126 19.82 12.78 -10.64
N ALA A 127 18.53 13.02 -10.41
CA ALA A 127 17.85 14.20 -10.96
C ALA A 127 18.46 15.51 -10.42
N GLU A 128 18.82 15.57 -9.13
CA GLU A 128 19.55 16.70 -8.54
C GLU A 128 20.90 16.92 -9.22
N VAL A 129 21.67 15.84 -9.44
CA VAL A 129 22.97 15.90 -10.15
C VAL A 129 22.80 16.47 -11.55
N ASP A 130 21.76 16.07 -12.28
CA ASP A 130 21.51 16.58 -13.63
C ASP A 130 21.07 18.05 -13.62
N GLU A 131 20.24 18.48 -12.66
CA GLU A 131 19.88 19.88 -12.49
C GLU A 131 21.09 20.75 -12.13
N TYR A 132 21.99 20.27 -11.28
CA TYR A 132 23.25 20.95 -10.99
C TYR A 132 24.08 21.15 -12.26
N LYS A 133 24.22 20.12 -13.13
CA LYS A 133 24.94 20.26 -14.40
C LYS A 133 24.32 21.35 -15.29
N VAL A 134 22.98 21.38 -15.37
CA VAL A 134 22.26 22.39 -16.15
C VAL A 134 22.55 23.79 -15.64
N LEU A 135 22.48 24.02 -14.33
CA LEU A 135 22.75 25.34 -13.74
C LEU A 135 24.22 25.74 -13.84
N MET A 136 25.15 24.81 -13.61
CA MET A 136 26.59 25.04 -13.72
C MET A 136 27.03 25.35 -15.16
N ALA A 137 26.31 24.86 -16.17
CA ALA A 137 26.58 25.16 -17.57
C ALA A 137 26.16 26.59 -17.99
N ARG A 138 25.29 27.26 -17.22
CA ARG A 138 24.78 28.60 -17.57
C ARG A 138 25.79 29.72 -17.34
N SER A 139 26.69 29.59 -16.36
CA SER A 139 27.73 30.59 -16.11
C SER A 139 28.90 30.02 -15.28
N SER A 140 30.07 30.64 -15.41
CA SER A 140 31.24 30.31 -14.59
C SER A 140 31.03 30.57 -13.10
N ASP A 141 30.20 31.56 -12.75
CA ASP A 141 29.95 31.95 -11.38
C ASP A 141 29.04 30.94 -10.68
N LEU A 142 27.96 30.51 -11.36
CA LEU A 142 27.12 29.41 -10.90
C LEU A 142 27.91 28.10 -10.81
N ASN A 143 28.82 27.84 -11.75
CA ASN A 143 29.71 26.69 -11.68
C ASN A 143 30.52 26.69 -10.37
N LYS A 144 31.24 27.78 -10.08
CA LYS A 144 32.04 27.90 -8.84
C LYS A 144 31.19 27.77 -7.58
N LEU A 145 30.00 28.38 -7.55
CA LEU A 145 29.10 28.36 -6.41
C LEU A 145 28.53 26.96 -6.13
N LEU A 146 28.10 26.26 -7.17
CA LEU A 146 27.38 24.98 -7.05
C LEU A 146 28.31 23.76 -7.07
N LYS A 147 29.59 23.90 -7.44
CA LYS A 147 30.52 22.78 -7.61
C LYS A 147 30.63 21.87 -6.40
N LYS A 148 30.61 22.43 -5.19
CA LYS A 148 30.65 21.64 -3.95
C LYS A 148 29.38 20.78 -3.81
N SER A 149 28.21 21.38 -3.93
CA SER A 149 26.93 20.68 -3.84
C SER A 149 26.73 19.63 -4.94
N TYR A 150 27.21 19.91 -6.17
CA TYR A 150 27.28 18.92 -7.24
C TYR A 150 28.12 17.70 -6.84
N LEU A 151 29.32 17.92 -6.31
CA LEU A 151 30.20 16.83 -5.87
C LEU A 151 29.54 16.01 -4.73
N GLU A 152 28.93 16.67 -3.76
CA GLU A 152 28.20 16.01 -2.66
C GLU A 152 27.04 15.15 -3.19
N ALA A 153 26.24 15.68 -4.13
CA ALA A 153 25.15 14.94 -4.75
C ALA A 153 25.66 13.73 -5.56
N THR A 154 26.75 13.89 -6.32
CA THR A 154 27.36 12.76 -7.04
C THR A 154 27.92 11.68 -6.11
N GLN A 155 28.54 12.08 -5.01
CA GLN A 155 29.04 11.14 -4.00
C GLN A 155 27.88 10.42 -3.30
N LYS A 156 26.79 11.14 -2.98
CA LYS A 156 25.57 10.55 -2.42
C LYS A 156 24.95 9.52 -3.38
N ALA A 157 24.85 9.84 -4.67
CA ALA A 157 24.36 8.90 -5.68
C ALA A 157 25.23 7.63 -5.74
N ALA A 158 26.56 7.76 -5.72
CA ALA A 158 27.48 6.62 -5.69
C ALA A 158 27.28 5.75 -4.44
N ALA A 159 27.11 6.37 -3.27
CA ALA A 159 26.87 5.66 -2.01
C ALA A 159 25.53 4.91 -2.02
N LEU A 160 24.45 5.53 -2.52
CA LEU A 160 23.15 4.89 -2.69
C LEU A 160 23.21 3.72 -3.66
N MET A 161 23.95 3.86 -4.76
CA MET A 161 24.15 2.78 -5.73
C MET A 161 24.93 1.61 -5.14
N ALA A 162 25.98 1.89 -4.36
CA ALA A 162 26.70 0.86 -3.62
C ALA A 162 25.77 0.11 -2.65
N LYS A 163 24.96 0.84 -1.87
CA LYS A 163 23.95 0.25 -0.97
C LYS A 163 22.95 -0.63 -1.72
N LEU A 164 22.43 -0.14 -2.85
CA LEU A 164 21.51 -0.87 -3.71
C LEU A 164 22.09 -2.19 -4.24
N ASN A 165 23.39 -2.19 -4.59
CA ASN A 165 24.09 -3.38 -5.04
C ASN A 165 24.21 -4.43 -3.93
N VAL A 166 24.53 -4.02 -2.70
CA VAL A 166 24.56 -4.92 -1.54
C VAL A 166 23.17 -5.54 -1.34
N TRP A 167 22.11 -4.72 -1.30
CA TRP A 167 20.75 -5.22 -1.03
C TRP A 167 20.27 -6.16 -2.14
N THR A 168 20.57 -5.82 -3.40
CA THR A 168 20.27 -6.70 -4.53
C THR A 168 21.00 -8.03 -4.43
N ARG A 169 22.25 -8.06 -3.95
CA ARG A 169 23.01 -9.29 -3.75
C ARG A 169 22.45 -10.11 -2.58
N THR A 170 22.17 -9.48 -1.44
CA THR A 170 21.56 -10.14 -0.27
C THR A 170 20.23 -10.79 -0.64
N MET A 171 19.34 -10.06 -1.33
CA MET A 171 18.05 -10.62 -1.76
C MET A 171 18.19 -11.78 -2.75
N LYS A 172 19.22 -11.77 -3.62
CA LYS A 172 19.51 -12.91 -4.50
C LYS A 172 19.94 -14.14 -3.70
N LEU A 173 20.78 -13.96 -2.68
CA LEU A 173 21.23 -15.06 -1.81
C LEU A 173 20.08 -15.67 -1.02
N ILE A 174 19.20 -14.84 -0.43
CA ILE A 174 18.02 -15.31 0.30
C ILE A 174 17.12 -16.18 -0.59
N ARG A 175 16.87 -15.76 -1.83
CA ARG A 175 16.07 -16.54 -2.79
C ARG A 175 16.72 -17.87 -3.20
N LEU A 176 18.06 -17.92 -3.24
CA LEU A 176 18.80 -19.15 -3.58
C LEU A 176 18.78 -20.13 -2.40
N ASP A 177 18.91 -19.64 -1.17
CA ASP A 177 18.87 -20.47 0.04
C ASP A 177 17.50 -21.15 0.24
N GLU A 178 16.41 -20.43 -0.06
CA GLU A 178 15.04 -20.99 -0.09
C GLU A 178 14.86 -22.06 -1.17
N SER A 179 15.62 -22.02 -2.27
CA SER A 179 15.53 -23.01 -3.36
C SER A 179 16.33 -24.29 -3.11
N THR A 180 17.30 -24.25 -2.19
CA THR A 180 18.11 -25.41 -1.76
C THR A 180 17.48 -26.22 -0.62
N LEU A 181 16.38 -25.73 -0.03
CA LEU A 181 15.64 -26.40 1.05
C LEU A 181 14.45 -27.24 0.55
N CYS A 182 14.34 -27.49 -0.77
CA CYS A 182 13.32 -28.35 -1.38
C CYS A 182 13.94 -29.63 -1.96
#